data_AF-K9XBA6-F1
#
_entry.id   AF-K9XBA6-F1
#
_cell.length_a   1.000
_cell.length_b   1.000
_cell.length_c   1.000
_cell.angle_alpha   90.00
_cell.angle_beta   90.00
_cell.angle_gamma   90.00
#
_symmetry.space_group_name_H-M   'P 1'
#
loop_
_entity.id
_entity.type
_entity.pdbx_description
1 polymer ?
#
loop_
_entity_poly.entity_id
_entity_poly.type
_entity_poly.pdbx_seq_one_letter_code
_entity_poly.pdbx_strand_id
1 'polypeptide(L)'
;MAISSQAENRPTKTRIKIRIPKQLHEEPVISHLISQHGVTVNIAAALLSSNGRDDGWFDLEIRGTSEQIQNALIYLNELDLEVWNQSSSEQDGW
;
A
#
# COMPACT_ATOMS: atom_id res chain seq x y z
N MET A 1 -10.02 31.97 0.55
CA MET A 1 -10.90 30.97 1.21
C MET A 1 -10.46 29.60 0.74
N ALA A 2 -9.78 28.82 1.58
CA ALA A 2 -9.37 27.46 1.26
C ALA A 2 -10.38 26.50 1.93
N ILE A 3 -11.32 25.99 1.13
CA ILE A 3 -12.26 24.95 1.52
C ILE A 3 -11.82 23.63 0.90
N SER A 4 -10.70 23.07 1.37
CA SER A 4 -10.22 21.76 0.87
C SER A 4 -9.69 20.81 1.95
N SER A 5 -9.44 21.27 3.18
CA SER A 5 -8.62 20.51 4.14
C SER A 5 -9.32 19.39 4.92
N GLN A 6 -10.65 19.33 4.94
CA GLN A 6 -11.35 18.36 5.79
C GLN A 6 -11.58 16.99 5.12
N ALA A 7 -11.73 16.95 3.80
CA ALA A 7 -11.91 15.69 3.08
C ALA A 7 -10.59 14.90 2.98
N GLU A 8 -9.47 15.61 2.77
CA GLU A 8 -8.15 14.99 2.62
C GLU A 8 -7.63 14.37 3.91
N ASN A 9 -8.04 14.89 5.08
CA ASN A 9 -7.60 14.41 6.39
C ASN A 9 -8.52 13.33 7.01
N ARG A 10 -9.60 12.92 6.32
CA ARG A 10 -10.45 11.84 6.81
C ARG A 10 -9.70 10.51 6.71
N PRO A 11 -9.60 9.71 7.79
CA PRO A 11 -9.05 8.37 7.72
C PRO A 11 -9.84 7.51 6.74
N THR A 12 -9.12 6.82 5.87
CA THR A 12 -9.65 5.91 4.86
C THR A 12 -8.72 4.70 4.71
N LYS A 13 -9.07 3.80 3.80
CA LYS A 13 -8.28 2.62 3.50
C LYS A 13 -8.37 2.22 2.04
N THR A 14 -7.33 1.54 1.55
CA THR A 14 -7.32 0.88 0.24
C THR A 14 -6.75 -0.52 0.37
N ARG A 15 -7.12 -1.42 -0.54
CA ARG A 15 -6.58 -2.78 -0.62
C ARG A 15 -5.89 -2.99 -1.95
N ILE A 16 -4.64 -3.40 -1.89
CA ILE A 16 -3.79 -3.61 -3.05
C ILE A 16 -3.16 -5.00 -2.99
N LYS A 17 -2.87 -5.54 -4.17
CA LYS A 17 -1.89 -6.61 -4.29
C LYS A 17 -0.63 -6.04 -4.88
N ILE A 18 0.51 -6.48 -4.37
CA ILE A 18 1.82 -6.11 -4.90
C ILE A 18 2.69 -7.33 -5.10
N ARG A 19 3.52 -7.29 -6.14
CA ARG A 19 4.66 -8.18 -6.34
C ARG A 19 5.91 -7.42 -5.96
N ILE A 20 6.67 -7.91 -4.98
CA ILE A 20 7.99 -7.40 -4.64
C ILE A 20 9.03 -8.29 -5.34
N PRO A 21 9.76 -7.78 -6.34
CA PRO A 21 10.80 -8.53 -7.02
C PRO A 21 11.89 -8.97 -6.05
N LYS A 22 12.47 -10.15 -6.30
CA LYS A 22 13.56 -10.71 -5.49
C LYS A 22 14.76 -9.78 -5.30
N GLN A 23 14.99 -8.86 -6.24
CA GLN A 23 16.08 -7.88 -6.19
C GLN A 23 15.90 -6.86 -5.05
N LEU A 24 14.67 -6.69 -4.56
CA LEU A 24 14.32 -5.79 -3.47
C LEU A 24 14.14 -6.52 -2.12
N HIS A 25 14.56 -7.79 -2.01
CA HIS A 25 14.40 -8.55 -0.77
C HIS A 25 15.23 -8.02 0.41
N GLU A 26 16.38 -7.38 0.14
CA GLU A 26 17.18 -6.73 1.18
C GLU A 26 16.64 -5.33 1.52
N GLU A 27 15.72 -4.81 0.72
CA GLU A 27 15.09 -3.50 0.95
C GLU A 27 13.85 -3.66 1.83
N PRO A 28 13.73 -2.88 2.93
CA PRO A 28 12.59 -2.99 3.83
C PRO A 28 11.38 -2.22 3.28
N VAL A 29 10.93 -2.55 2.06
CA VAL A 29 9.90 -1.83 1.28
C VAL A 29 8.66 -1.50 2.10
N ILE A 30 8.08 -2.50 2.80
CA ILE A 30 6.87 -2.30 3.61
C ILE A 30 7.16 -1.41 4.85
N SER A 31 8.34 -1.52 5.45
CA SER A 31 8.73 -0.67 6.59
C SER A 31 8.97 0.78 6.17
N HIS A 32 9.54 1.02 4.98
CA HIS A 32 9.66 2.34 4.38
C HIS A 32 8.29 2.93 4.06
N LEU A 33 7.39 2.12 3.46
CA LEU A 33 6.01 2.50 3.20
C LEU A 33 5.33 3.07 4.47
N ILE A 34 5.46 2.36 5.59
CA ILE A 34 4.91 2.78 6.90
C ILE A 34 5.60 4.05 7.43
N SER A 35 6.92 4.01 7.55
CA SER A 35 7.67 5.06 8.28
C SER A 35 7.79 6.38 7.52
N GLN A 36 7.85 6.34 6.18
CA GLN A 36 8.04 7.53 5.36
C GLN A 36 6.71 8.19 4.94
N HIS A 37 5.62 7.41 4.83
CA HIS A 37 4.33 7.93 4.37
C HIS A 37 3.26 7.98 5.48
N GLY A 38 3.60 7.57 6.70
CA GLY A 38 2.70 7.69 7.87
C GLY A 38 1.45 6.82 7.77
N VAL A 39 1.48 5.75 6.98
CA VAL A 39 0.37 4.80 6.83
C VAL A 39 0.52 3.62 7.77
N THR A 40 -0.60 2.98 8.11
CA THR A 40 -0.61 1.65 8.71
C THR A 40 -0.85 0.61 7.61
N VAL A 41 -0.09 -0.48 7.66
CA VAL A 41 -0.24 -1.60 6.71
C VAL A 41 -0.65 -2.84 7.47
N ASN A 42 -1.73 -3.49 7.02
CA ASN A 42 -2.09 -4.83 7.43
C ASN A 42 -1.83 -5.81 6.29
N ILE A 43 -1.07 -6.87 6.54
CA ILE A 43 -0.79 -7.93 5.57
C ILE A 43 -1.92 -8.96 5.66
N ALA A 44 -2.84 -8.95 4.71
CA ALA A 44 -3.98 -9.86 4.67
C ALA A 44 -3.58 -11.27 4.18
N ALA A 45 -2.64 -11.34 3.25
CA ALA A 45 -2.03 -12.58 2.77
C ALA A 45 -0.64 -12.31 2.20
N ALA A 46 0.23 -13.33 2.23
CA ALA A 46 1.53 -13.28 1.58
C ALA A 46 1.91 -14.65 1.02
N LEU A 47 2.56 -14.65 -0.14
CA LEU A 47 3.25 -15.80 -0.70
C LEU A 47 4.72 -15.43 -0.88
N LEU A 48 5.58 -16.08 -0.12
CA LEU A 48 7.02 -15.84 -0.09
C LEU A 48 7.78 -17.13 -0.43
N SER A 49 8.82 -17.01 -1.24
CA SER A 49 9.76 -18.12 -1.43
C SER A 49 10.58 -18.34 -0.16
N SER A 50 10.72 -19.59 0.26
CA SER A 50 11.40 -19.95 1.52
C SER A 50 12.91 -19.66 1.52
N ASN A 51 13.47 -19.27 0.37
CA ASN A 51 14.89 -19.00 0.16
C ASN A 51 15.16 -17.57 -0.34
N GLY A 52 14.13 -16.72 -0.46
CA GLY A 52 14.27 -15.37 -0.99
C GLY A 52 14.78 -15.32 -2.44
N ARG A 53 14.64 -16.40 -3.21
CA ARG A 53 15.15 -16.47 -4.60
C ARG A 53 14.10 -16.14 -5.65
N ASP A 54 12.84 -16.12 -5.26
CA ASP A 54 11.70 -15.75 -6.11
C ASP A 54 10.93 -14.61 -5.47
N ASP A 55 10.20 -13.88 -6.30
CA ASP A 55 9.43 -12.71 -5.91
C ASP A 55 8.41 -13.02 -4.81
N GLY A 56 8.14 -12.01 -3.98
CA GLY A 56 7.11 -12.05 -2.96
C GLY A 56 5.80 -11.46 -3.46
N TRP A 57 4.67 -12.11 -3.17
CA TRP A 57 3.34 -11.59 -3.46
C TRP A 57 2.64 -11.23 -2.17
N PHE A 58 2.07 -10.04 -2.10
CA PHE A 58 1.43 -9.53 -0.90
C PHE A 58 0.05 -8.98 -1.22
N ASP A 59 -0.90 -9.26 -0.33
CA ASP A 59 -2.21 -8.62 -0.27
C ASP A 59 -2.21 -7.71 0.96
N LEU A 60 -2.27 -6.39 0.72
CA LEU A 60 -2.09 -5.36 1.72
C LEU A 60 -3.35 -4.51 1.85
N GLU A 61 -3.80 -4.28 3.08
CA GLU A 61 -4.72 -3.18 3.40
C GLU A 61 -3.90 -2.01 3.96
N ILE A 62 -3.93 -0.88 3.26
CA ILE A 62 -3.24 0.35 3.67
C ILE A 62 -4.28 1.31 4.26
N ARG A 63 -4.02 1.83 5.46
CA ARG A 63 -4.89 2.75 6.18
C ARG A 63 -4.13 4.05 6.47
N GLY A 64 -4.80 5.19 6.30
CA GLY A 64 -4.24 6.52 6.48
C GLY A 64 -5.20 7.59 5.97
N THR A 65 -4.74 8.82 5.87
CA THR A 65 -5.47 9.87 5.13
C THR A 65 -5.40 9.61 3.62
N SER A 66 -6.28 10.24 2.84
CA SER A 66 -6.25 10.10 1.37
C SER A 66 -4.89 10.52 0.80
N GLU A 67 -4.30 11.60 1.31
CA GLU A 67 -2.98 12.10 0.92
C GLU A 67 -1.87 11.09 1.29
N GLN A 68 -1.88 10.56 2.52
CA GLN A 68 -0.89 9.56 2.96
C GLN A 68 -0.93 8.30 2.09
N ILE A 69 -2.14 7.81 1.78
CA ILE A 69 -2.32 6.65 0.92
C ILE A 69 -1.85 6.96 -0.50
N GLN A 70 -2.18 8.14 -1.05
CA GLN A 70 -1.71 8.53 -2.38
C GLN A 70 -0.19 8.60 -2.45
N ASN A 71 0.47 9.21 -1.46
CA ASN A 71 1.93 9.28 -1.39
C ASN A 71 2.57 7.89 -1.26
N ALA A 72 1.95 7.00 -0.47
CA ALA A 72 2.38 5.61 -0.33
C ALA A 72 2.28 4.84 -1.66
N LEU A 73 1.20 5.05 -2.44
CA LEU A 73 1.04 4.42 -3.76
C LEU A 73 2.01 4.99 -4.80
N ILE A 74 2.33 6.29 -4.75
CA ILE A 74 3.36 6.90 -5.61
C ILE A 74 4.72 6.24 -5.34
N TYR A 75 5.11 6.09 -4.08
CA TYR A 75 6.35 5.40 -3.71
C TYR A 75 6.44 3.96 -4.26
N LEU A 76 5.36 3.19 -4.15
CA LEU A 76 5.33 1.82 -4.71
C LEU A 76 5.48 1.82 -6.24
N ASN A 77 4.90 2.80 -6.94
CA ASN A 77 5.07 2.96 -8.38
C ASN A 77 6.48 3.43 -8.76
N GLU A 78 7.12 4.29 -7.95
CA GLU A 78 8.50 4.73 -8.16
C GLU A 78 9.52 3.60 -8.00
N LEU A 79 9.20 2.60 -7.19
CA LEU A 79 9.93 1.34 -7.10
C LEU A 79 9.67 0.35 -8.25
N ASP A 80 8.85 0.75 -9.24
CA ASP A 80 8.42 -0.10 -10.37
C ASP A 80 7.74 -1.40 -9.92
N LEU A 81 7.01 -1.35 -8.79
CA LEU A 81 6.25 -2.50 -8.30
C LEU A 81 4.93 -2.60 -9.06
N GLU A 82 4.57 -3.82 -9.46
CA GLU A 82 3.25 -4.09 -10.02
C GLU A 82 2.19 -3.98 -8.91
N VAL A 83 1.36 -2.92 -8.96
CA VAL A 83 0.26 -2.69 -8.03
C VAL A 83 -1.08 -3.00 -8.69
N TRP A 84 -1.80 -3.99 -8.15
CA TRP A 84 -3.18 -4.27 -8.55
C TRP A 84 -4.14 -3.71 -7.51
N ASN A 85 -4.86 -2.66 -7.88
CA ASN A 85 -5.92 -2.11 -7.04
C ASN A 85 -7.13 -3.04 -7.03
N GLN A 86 -7.55 -3.46 -5.85
CA GLN A 86 -8.92 -3.92 -5.67
C GLN A 86 -9.75 -2.66 -5.49
N SER A 87 -10.27 -2.12 -6.59
CA SER A 87 -11.31 -1.11 -6.49
C SER A 87 -12.41 -1.70 -5.61
N SER A 88 -12.54 -1.14 -4.41
CA SER A 88 -13.71 -1.38 -3.59
C SER A 88 -14.84 -0.72 -4.38
N SER A 89 -15.57 -1.52 -5.16
CA SER A 89 -16.96 -1.17 -5.44
C SER A 89 -17.57 -0.92 -4.07
N GLU A 90 -18.06 0.31 -3.89
CA GLU A 90 -18.73 0.79 -2.69
C GLU A 90 -19.62 -0.32 -2.15
N GLN A 91 -19.19 -0.93 -1.05
CA GLN A 91 -20.10 -1.72 -0.22
C GLN A 91 -20.63 -0.74 0.83
N ASP A 92 -21.38 0.25 0.36
CA ASP A 92 -22.39 0.95 1.15
C ASP A 92 -23.53 -0.05 1.35
N GLY A 93 -23.30 -0.98 2.27
CA GLY A 93 -24.26 -1.97 2.72
C GLY A 93 -24.52 -1.75 4.21
N TRP A 94 -25.72 -1.21 4.47
CA TRP A 94 -26.42 -1.00 5.75
C TRP A 94 -26.23 0.34 6.44
#